data_AF-A0A9X5IQV6-F1
#
_entry.id   AF-A0A9X5IQV6-F1
#
_cell.length_a   1.000
_cell.length_b   1.000
_cell.length_c   1.000
_cell.angle_alpha   90.00
_cell.angle_beta   90.00
_cell.angle_gamma   90.00
#
_symmetry.space_group_name_H-M   'P 1'
#
loop_
_entity.id
_entity.type
_entity.pdbx_description
1 polymer ?
#
loop_
_entity_poly.entity_id
_entity_poly.type
_entity_poly.pdbx_seq_one_letter_code
_entity_poly.pdbx_strand_id
1 'polypeptide(L)' 'MVRRRIDDPDHPYTDVLGDVVTNDGSGLVLRTRRGDVHVPGDAIAIGKPIPPAPVRKARPAPASGN' A
#
# COMPACT_ATOMS: atom_id res chain seq x y z
N MET A 1 -1.84 -1.52 3.32
CA MET A 1 -1.94 -0.13 2.81
C MET A 1 -2.64 0.71 3.84
N VAL A 2 -2.11 1.91 4.10
CA VAL A 2 -2.69 2.87 5.04
C VAL A 2 -2.84 4.20 4.31
N ARG A 3 -4.05 4.76 4.34
CA ARG A 3 -4.31 6.13 3.89
C ARG A 3 -4.14 7.07 5.07
N ARG A 4 -3.32 8.11 4.90
CA ARG A 4 -3.09 9.15 5.90
C ARG A 4 -3.54 10.52 5.40
N ARG A 5 -3.91 11.39 6.32
CA ARG A 5 -4.15 12.81 6.09
C ARG A 5 -2.83 13.55 5.83
N ILE A 6 -2.89 14.55 4.98
CA ILE A 6 -1.79 15.50 4.75
C ILE A 6 -2.34 16.92 4.72
N ASP A 7 -1.48 17.89 4.96
CA ASP A 7 -1.81 19.32 4.91
C ASP A 7 -1.77 19.83 3.46
N ASP A 8 -2.69 19.33 2.65
CA ASP A 8 -2.94 19.78 1.28
C ASP A 8 -4.46 19.91 1.12
N PRO A 9 -4.99 21.12 0.94
CA PRO A 9 -6.44 21.34 0.87
C PRO A 9 -7.09 20.73 -0.37
N ASP A 10 -6.36 20.62 -1.48
CA ASP A 10 -6.87 20.05 -2.73
C ASP A 10 -6.69 18.52 -2.75
N HIS A 11 -5.68 18.01 -2.05
CA HIS A 11 -5.35 16.60 -1.95
C HIS A 11 -5.09 16.15 -0.50
N PRO A 12 -6.11 16.14 0.38
CA PRO A 12 -5.91 15.96 1.82
C PRO A 12 -5.51 14.54 2.25
N TYR A 13 -5.32 13.63 1.30
CA TYR A 13 -4.99 12.24 1.57
C TYR A 13 -3.87 11.72 0.67
N THR A 14 -3.03 10.87 1.26
CA THR A 14 -2.06 10.07 0.52
C THR A 14 -1.96 8.66 1.10
N ASP A 15 -1.44 7.74 0.30
CA ASP A 15 -1.38 6.32 0.64
C ASP A 15 0.06 5.87 0.89
N VAL A 16 0.27 5.17 2.00
CA VAL A 16 1.51 4.48 2.33
C VAL A 16 1.33 2.98 2.06
N LEU A 17 2.19 2.45 1.19
CA LEU A 17 2.20 1.04 0.78
C LEU A 17 3.42 0.34 1.37
N GLY A 18 3.16 -0.66 2.20
CA GLY A 18 4.18 -1.45 2.87
C GLY A 18 3.55 -2.42 3.85
N ASP A 19 4.42 -3.15 4.53
CA ASP A 19 4.05 -4.11 5.56
C ASP A 19 4.10 -3.42 6.93
N VAL A 20 3.08 -3.62 7.75
CA VAL A 20 3.07 -3.10 9.13
C VAL A 20 4.06 -3.92 9.94
N VAL A 21 5.08 -3.26 10.48
CA VAL A 21 6.12 -3.89 11.32
C VAL A 21 6.06 -3.45 12.77
N THR A 22 5.36 -2.34 13.05
CA THR A 22 5.06 -1.88 14.41
C THR A 22 3.67 -1.28 14.45
N ASN A 23 2.94 -1.57 15.51
CA ASN A 23 1.63 -1.01 15.81
C ASN A 23 1.55 -0.77 17.31
N ASP A 24 1.57 0.49 17.71
CA ASP A 24 1.54 0.90 19.11
C ASP A 24 0.76 2.21 19.29
N GLY A 25 0.77 2.76 20.51
CA GLY A 25 0.03 3.99 20.85
C GLY A 25 0.47 5.25 20.10
N SER A 26 1.65 5.25 19.46
CA SER A 26 2.12 6.36 18.63
C SER A 26 1.64 6.28 17.18
N GLY A 27 1.26 5.08 16.71
CA GLY A 27 0.77 4.84 15.37
C GLY A 27 1.32 3.57 14.74
N LEU A 28 1.58 3.63 13.44
CA LEU A 28 2.07 2.50 12.66
C LEU A 28 3.45 2.80 12.07
N VAL A 29 4.33 1.80 12.07
CA VAL A 29 5.53 1.79 11.21
C VAL A 29 5.30 0.82 10.06
N LEU A 30 5.39 1.32 8.84
CA LEU A 30 5.29 0.53 7.62
C LEU A 30 6.66 0.37 6.99
N ARG A 31 7.08 -0.87 6.74
CA ARG A 31 8.24 -1.18 5.91
C ARG A 31 7.87 -1.05 4.44
N THR A 32 8.39 0.00 3.80
CA THR A 32 8.14 0.25 2.37
C THR A 32 9.37 -0.10 1.55
N ARG A 33 9.23 -0.10 0.20
CA ARG A 33 10.37 -0.29 -0.72
C ARG A 33 11.44 0.80 -0.60
N ARG A 34 11.12 1.97 -0.02
CA ARG A 34 12.03 3.11 0.12
C ARG A 34 12.55 3.28 1.56
N GLY A 35 12.24 2.34 2.45
CA GLY A 35 12.55 2.41 3.87
C GLY A 35 11.30 2.42 4.75
N ASP A 36 11.52 2.47 6.06
CA ASP A 36 10.45 2.47 7.05
C ASP A 36 9.80 3.86 7.13
N VAL A 37 8.46 3.89 7.19
CA VAL A 37 7.66 5.11 7.27
C VAL A 37 6.79 5.04 8.51
N HIS A 38 6.94 6.02 9.39
CA HIS A 38 6.04 6.21 10.52
C HIS A 38 4.79 6.99 10.09
N VAL A 39 3.62 6.48 10.49
CA VAL A 39 2.32 7.12 10.29
C VAL A 39 1.66 7.33 11.66
N PRO A 40 1.55 8.58 12.14
CA PRO A 40 0.87 8.90 13.38
C PRO A 40 -0.59 8.42 13.38
N GLY A 41 -1.07 7.94 14.52
CA GLY A 41 -2.43 7.37 14.64
C GLY A 41 -3.55 8.34 14.27
N ASP A 42 -3.42 9.61 14.64
CA ASP A 42 -4.37 10.69 14.33
C ASP A 42 -4.41 11.06 12.83
N ALA A 43 -3.31 10.85 12.13
CA ALA A 43 -3.23 11.03 10.69
C ALA A 43 -3.89 9.87 9.92
N ILE A 44 -4.12 8.71 10.52
CA ILE A 44 -4.71 7.56 9.82
C ILE A 44 -6.18 7.82 9.51
N ALA A 45 -6.54 7.73 8.23
CA ALA A 45 -7.92 7.82 7.77
C ALA A 45 -8.54 6.43 7.63
N ILE A 46 -7.82 5.49 7.00
CA ILE A 46 -8.28 4.11 6.81
C ILE A 46 -7.08 3.19 6.52
N GLY A 47 -7.18 1.94 6.96
CA GLY A 47 -6.25 0.86 6.59
C GLY A 47 -6.98 -0.26 5.86
N LYS A 48 -6.30 -0.90 4.91
CA LYS A 48 -6.73 -2.19 4.35
C LYS A 48 -5.56 -3.10 4.00
N PRO A 49 -5.70 -4.42 4.22
CA PRO A 49 -4.83 -5.40 3.60
C PRO A 49 -4.90 -5.29 2.07
N ILE A 50 -3.77 -5.42 1.40
CA ILE A 50 -3.72 -5.49 -0.06
C ILE A 50 -3.72 -6.98 -0.43
N PRO A 51 -4.63 -7.45 -1.30
CA PRO A 51 -4.62 -8.83 -1.74
C PRO A 51 -3.33 -9.14 -2.51
N PRO A 52 -2.87 -10.41 -2.51
CA PRO A 52 -1.74 -10.82 -3.33
C PRO A 52 -2.01 -10.54 -4.82
N ALA A 53 -0.94 -10.35 -5.59
CA ALA A 53 -1.06 -10.14 -7.02
C ALA A 53 -1.81 -11.32 -7.68
N PRO A 54 -2.73 -11.07 -8.62
CA PRO A 54 -3.41 -12.15 -9.33
C PRO A 54 -2.43 -13.09 -10.02
N VAL A 55 -2.75 -14.38 -10.09
CA VAL A 55 -1.98 -15.36 -10.87
C VAL A 55 -1.98 -14.93 -12.34
N ARG A 56 -0.80 -14.74 -12.93
CA ARG A 56 -0.68 -14.40 -14.35
C ARG A 56 -1.13 -15.59 -15.19
N LYS A 57 -2.15 -15.41 -16.03
CA LYS A 57 -2.52 -16.41 -17.05
C LYS A 57 -1.44 -16.45 -18.12
N ALA A 58 -0.97 -17.65 -18.48
CA ALA A 58 -0.08 -17.83 -19.62
C ALA A 58 -0.77 -17.30 -20.89
N ARG A 59 -0.04 -16.51 -21.69
CA ARG A 59 -0.55 -16.10 -23.01
C ARG A 59 -0.58 -17.35 -23.90
N PRO A 60 -1.66 -17.61 -24.66
CA PRO A 60 -1.66 -18.69 -25.63
C PRO A 60 -0.47 -18.53 -26.58
N ALA A 61 0.21 -19.64 -26.90
CA ALA A 61 1.23 -19.63 -27.94
C ALA A 61 0.58 -19.23 -29.27
N PRO A 62 1.29 -18.49 -30.15
CA PRO A 62 0.79 -18.23 -31.50
C PRO A 62 0.49 -19.58 -32.18
N ALA A 63 -0.67 -19.67 -32.83
CA ALA A 63 -1.02 -20.87 -33.58
C ALA A 63 0.03 -21.10 -34.67
N SER A 64 0.68 -22.26 -34.68
CA SER A 64 1.46 -22.72 -35.83
C SER A 64 0.49 -22.91 -36.99
N GLY A 65 0.53 -22.00 -37.96
CA GLY A 65 -0.12 -22.19 -39.25
C GLY A 65 0.63 -23.24 -40.05
N ASN A 66 -0.11 -24.22 -40.56
CA ASN A 66 0.30 -25.09 -41.67
C ASN A 66 -0.09 -24.44 -43.01
#